data_AF-W4LLZ4-F1
#
_entry.id   AF-W4LLZ4-F1
#
_cell.length_a   1.000
_cell.length_b   1.000
_cell.length_c   1.000
_cell.angle_alpha   90.00
_cell.angle_beta   90.00
_cell.angle_gamma   90.00
#
_symmetry.space_group_name_H-M   'P 1'
#
loop_
_entity.id
_entity.type
_entity.pdbx_description
1 polymer ?
#
loop_
_entity_poly.entity_id
_entity_poly.type
_entity_poly.pdbx_seq_one_letter_code
_entity_poly.pdbx_strand_id
1 'polypeptide(L)'
;MFTSRSEYRLILRQDNADLRLRDKGYASGLVPEDVYRQFAEKRQQIEAEIGRLSSIRVTPSEAVNAVLGERETHALTQPALASELLKRPQLSYADVVQMLRETPILSDAVIEQVEIHLKYEGYIRRQMEQVARVEQYEDMPLPTPFDYWPIPGLSHEIREKLTQLQPATLGQAGRIAGVTPAAVAILMVYFQKHRIHREQDSSSPAPSGQPASGPVSGL
;
A
#
# COMPACT_ATOMS: atom_id res chain seq x y z
N MET A 1 9.86 -18.56 12.64
CA MET A 1 9.37 -17.68 11.55
C MET A 1 10.14 -16.34 11.53
N PHE A 2 11.47 -16.33 11.38
CA PHE A 2 12.26 -15.08 11.42
C PHE A 2 12.70 -14.55 10.05
N THR A 3 12.49 -15.31 8.97
CA THR A 3 13.01 -14.98 7.63
C THR A 3 11.97 -14.46 6.63
N SER A 4 10.67 -14.52 6.94
CA SER A 4 9.63 -13.99 6.06
C SER A 4 9.50 -12.47 6.23
N ARG A 5 10.15 -11.69 5.37
CA ARG A 5 9.81 -10.27 5.17
C ARG A 5 8.39 -10.20 4.60
N SER A 6 7.39 -10.10 5.46
CA SER A 6 6.05 -9.80 4.99
C SER A 6 6.03 -8.34 4.54
N GLU A 7 5.84 -8.09 3.24
CA GLU A 7 5.63 -6.74 2.70
C GLU A 7 4.37 -6.08 3.28
N TYR A 8 3.54 -6.88 3.96
CA TYR A 8 2.35 -6.48 4.72
C TYR A 8 2.61 -6.23 6.20
N ARG A 9 3.86 -5.97 6.64
CA ARG A 9 4.21 -5.81 8.07
C ARG A 9 3.34 -4.77 8.81
N LEU A 10 2.87 -3.73 8.12
CA LEU A 10 1.96 -2.73 8.70
C LEU A 10 0.54 -3.26 8.91
N ILE A 11 0.11 -4.25 8.11
CA ILE A 11 -1.22 -4.87 8.18
C ILE A 11 -1.19 -6.10 9.09
N LEU A 12 -0.13 -6.91 9.03
CA LEU A 12 0.04 -8.15 9.79
C LEU A 12 0.82 -7.92 11.07
N ARG A 13 0.29 -7.08 11.95
CA ARG A 13 0.90 -6.84 13.26
C ARG A 13 0.39 -7.82 14.30
N GLN A 14 1.14 -7.96 15.38
CA GLN A 14 0.73 -8.80 16.50
C GLN A 14 -0.47 -8.19 17.24
N ASP A 15 -0.47 -6.86 17.40
CA ASP A 15 -1.48 -6.08 18.14
C ASP A 15 -2.88 -6.06 17.48
N ASN A 16 -2.97 -6.36 16.18
CA ASN A 16 -4.23 -6.32 15.42
C ASN A 16 -4.70 -7.71 14.93
N ALA A 17 -4.11 -8.79 15.47
CA ALA A 17 -4.46 -10.16 15.06
C ALA A 17 -5.92 -10.51 15.34
N ASP A 18 -6.48 -9.99 16.43
CA ASP A 18 -7.89 -10.09 16.77
C ASP A 18 -8.77 -9.40 15.71
N LEU A 19 -8.46 -8.16 15.34
CA LEU A 19 -9.17 -7.40 14.31
C LEU A 19 -9.17 -8.12 12.95
N ARG A 20 -8.14 -8.92 12.65
CA ARG A 20 -8.02 -9.66 11.38
C ARG A 20 -8.69 -11.03 11.39
N LEU A 21 -8.73 -11.73 12.53
CA LEU A 21 -9.03 -13.16 12.59
C LEU A 21 -10.22 -13.52 13.48
N ARG A 22 -10.67 -12.64 14.37
CA ARG A 22 -11.71 -12.98 15.35
C ARG A 22 -13.05 -13.31 14.69
N ASP A 23 -13.44 -12.56 13.66
CA ASP A 23 -14.66 -12.85 12.89
C ASP A 23 -14.62 -14.25 12.25
N LYS A 24 -13.47 -14.66 11.69
CA LYS A 24 -13.28 -16.00 11.11
C LYS A 24 -13.33 -17.09 12.18
N GLY A 25 -12.73 -16.84 13.34
CA GLY A 25 -12.74 -17.76 14.47
C GLY A 25 -14.16 -17.96 15.02
N TYR A 26 -14.93 -16.88 15.14
CA TYR A 26 -16.33 -16.93 15.59
C TYR A 26 -17.22 -17.66 14.57
N ALA A 27 -17.11 -17.32 13.28
CA ALA A 27 -17.84 -18.00 12.22
C ALA A 27 -17.55 -19.50 12.15
N SER A 28 -16.35 -19.92 12.54
CA SER A 28 -15.94 -21.34 12.59
C SER A 28 -16.30 -22.05 13.90
N GLY A 29 -16.93 -21.35 14.86
CA GLY A 29 -17.26 -21.89 16.18
C GLY A 29 -16.07 -22.06 17.14
N LEU A 30 -14.90 -21.50 16.80
CA LEU A 30 -13.67 -21.61 17.60
C LEU A 30 -13.55 -20.52 18.67
N VAL A 31 -14.37 -19.46 18.58
CA VAL A 31 -14.36 -18.33 19.52
C VAL A 31 -15.70 -18.34 20.29
N PRO A 32 -15.66 -18.40 21.62
CA PRO A 32 -16.86 -18.27 22.46
C PRO A 32 -17.56 -16.92 22.28
N GLU A 33 -18.88 -16.89 22.46
CA GLU A 33 -19.70 -15.69 22.24
C GLU A 33 -19.32 -14.51 23.16
N ASP A 34 -19.02 -14.78 24.43
CA ASP A 34 -18.60 -13.79 25.42
C ASP A 34 -17.27 -13.10 25.01
N VAL A 35 -16.32 -13.89 24.51
CA VAL A 35 -15.04 -13.39 23.99
C VAL A 35 -15.27 -12.57 22.71
N TYR A 36 -16.15 -13.02 21.82
CA TYR A 36 -16.50 -12.27 20.61
C TYR A 36 -17.17 -10.93 20.94
N ARG A 37 -18.04 -10.91 21.95
CA ARG A 37 -18.74 -9.70 22.40
C ARG A 37 -17.76 -8.64 22.91
N GLN A 38 -16.81 -9.02 23.77
CA GLN A 38 -15.76 -8.10 24.24
C GLN A 38 -14.91 -7.56 23.08
N PHE A 39 -14.61 -8.41 22.09
CA PHE A 39 -13.92 -7.98 20.87
C PHE A 39 -14.75 -6.99 20.05
N ALA A 40 -16.05 -7.26 19.88
CA ALA A 40 -16.94 -6.39 19.12
C ALA A 40 -17.09 -5.01 19.79
N GLU A 41 -17.19 -4.97 21.12
CA GLU A 41 -17.19 -3.73 21.90
C GLU A 41 -15.89 -2.94 21.71
N LYS A 42 -14.73 -3.61 21.82
CA LYS A 42 -13.43 -2.99 21.53
C LYS A 42 -13.37 -2.42 20.11
N ARG A 43 -13.82 -3.18 19.10
CA ARG A 43 -13.85 -2.73 17.69
C ARG A 43 -14.72 -1.49 17.53
N GLN A 44 -15.91 -1.49 18.13
CA GLN A 44 -16.82 -0.35 18.10
C GLN A 44 -16.20 0.89 18.76
N GLN A 45 -15.52 0.74 19.90
CA GLN A 45 -14.83 1.85 20.56
C GLN A 45 -13.71 2.43 19.69
N ILE A 46 -12.94 1.58 19.00
CA ILE A 46 -11.90 2.02 18.06
C ILE A 46 -12.52 2.84 16.92
N GLU A 47 -13.55 2.30 16.27
CA GLU A 47 -14.23 2.97 15.14
C GLU A 47 -14.87 4.30 15.56
N ALA A 48 -15.54 4.32 16.71
CA ALA A 48 -16.17 5.52 17.25
C ALA A 48 -15.12 6.60 17.55
N GLU A 49 -13.99 6.24 18.14
CA GLU A 49 -12.95 7.18 18.50
C GLU A 49 -12.21 7.74 17.27
N ILE A 50 -11.94 6.90 16.27
CA ILE A 50 -11.41 7.36 14.97
C ILE A 50 -12.39 8.36 14.36
N GLY A 51 -13.68 8.02 14.29
CA GLY A 51 -14.72 8.90 13.75
C GLY A 51 -14.80 10.23 14.50
N ARG A 52 -14.71 10.19 15.84
CA ARG A 52 -14.69 11.38 16.69
C ARG A 52 -13.49 12.28 16.37
N LEU A 53 -12.27 11.74 16.37
CA LEU A 53 -11.04 12.50 16.07
C LEU A 53 -11.01 13.03 14.63
N SER A 54 -11.64 12.35 13.69
CA SER A 54 -11.79 12.81 12.31
C SER A 54 -12.88 13.88 12.12
N SER A 55 -13.69 14.15 13.15
CA SER A 55 -14.74 15.18 13.11
C SER A 55 -14.37 16.45 13.88
N ILE A 56 -13.48 16.37 14.86
CA ILE A 56 -13.12 17.49 15.73
C ILE A 56 -11.94 18.26 15.16
N ARG A 57 -12.05 19.61 15.16
CA ARG A 57 -10.97 20.53 14.80
C ARG A 57 -10.31 21.11 16.03
N VAL A 58 -8.98 21.07 16.05
CA VAL A 58 -8.15 21.80 16.99
C VAL A 58 -7.84 23.17 16.40
N THR A 59 -8.15 24.23 17.13
CA THR A 59 -7.86 25.61 16.72
C THR A 59 -6.53 26.09 17.30
N PRO A 60 -5.75 26.89 16.56
CA PRO A 60 -4.55 27.54 17.08
C PRO A 60 -4.82 28.28 18.40
N SER A 61 -4.03 28.00 19.43
CA SER A 61 -4.02 28.75 20.69
C SER A 61 -2.65 28.64 21.34
N GLU A 62 -2.36 29.52 22.30
CA GLU A 62 -1.10 29.46 23.07
C GLU A 62 -0.94 28.10 23.77
N ALA A 63 -2.00 27.58 24.39
CA ALA A 63 -1.99 26.26 25.02
C ALA A 63 -1.72 25.11 24.03
N VAL A 64 -2.34 25.14 22.85
CA VAL A 64 -2.09 24.12 21.80
C VAL A 64 -0.65 24.20 21.30
N ASN A 65 -0.17 25.41 21.03
CA ASN A 65 1.19 25.62 20.53
C ASN A 65 2.28 25.35 21.58
N ALA A 66 1.97 25.47 22.87
CA ALA A 66 2.84 25.02 23.95
C ALA A 66 3.06 23.50 23.89
N VAL A 67 1.99 22.70 23.80
CA VAL A 67 2.09 21.24 23.66
C VAL A 67 2.85 20.87 22.38
N LEU A 68 2.58 21.55 21.27
CA LEU A 68 3.31 21.33 20.01
C LEU A 68 4.81 21.67 20.14
N GLY A 69 5.15 22.74 20.87
CA GLY A 69 6.52 23.13 21.15
C GLY A 69 7.27 22.12 22.02
N GLU A 70 6.62 21.61 23.08
CA GLU A 70 7.17 20.53 23.94
C GLU A 70 7.45 19.24 23.16
N ARG A 71 6.67 18.97 22.12
CA ARG A 71 6.83 17.82 21.22
C ARG A 71 7.71 18.12 20.00
N GLU A 72 8.41 19.25 19.98
CA GLU A 72 9.32 19.67 18.90
C GLU A 72 8.66 19.61 17.51
N THR A 73 7.38 19.96 17.41
CA THR A 73 6.62 19.99 16.15
C THR A 73 6.17 21.40 15.79
N HIS A 74 5.87 21.62 14.51
CA HIS A 74 5.50 22.94 14.00
C HIS A 74 4.23 23.46 14.69
N ALA A 75 4.26 24.74 15.04
CA ALA A 75 3.10 25.45 15.57
C ALA A 75 1.93 25.37 14.59
N LEU A 76 0.72 25.31 15.15
CA LEU A 76 -0.52 25.32 14.41
C LEU A 76 -0.88 26.78 14.09
N THR A 77 -1.02 27.11 12.81
CA THR A 77 -1.38 28.45 12.32
C THR A 77 -2.81 28.54 11.82
N GLN A 78 -3.42 27.40 11.44
CA GLN A 78 -4.81 27.28 11.01
C GLN A 78 -5.46 26.07 11.70
N PRO A 79 -6.80 26.04 11.86
CA PRO A 79 -7.46 24.88 12.42
C PRO A 79 -7.18 23.60 11.62
N ALA A 80 -6.89 22.51 12.32
CA ALA A 80 -6.63 21.18 11.73
C ALA A 80 -7.48 20.12 12.43
N LEU A 81 -7.75 19.01 11.76
CA LEU A 81 -8.45 17.89 12.41
C LEU A 81 -7.55 17.25 13.46
N ALA A 82 -8.14 16.78 14.56
CA ALA A 82 -7.42 16.05 15.60
C ALA A 82 -6.73 14.80 15.02
N SER A 83 -7.39 14.11 14.09
CA SER A 83 -6.81 12.99 13.34
C SER A 83 -5.59 13.38 12.48
N GLU A 84 -5.55 14.60 11.95
CA GLU A 84 -4.40 15.09 11.17
C GLU A 84 -3.20 15.43 12.05
N LEU A 85 -3.45 15.95 13.26
CA LEU A 85 -2.39 16.15 14.25
C LEU A 85 -1.78 14.81 14.66
N LEU A 86 -2.60 13.78 14.88
CA LEU A 86 -2.11 12.46 15.29
C LEU A 86 -1.25 11.76 14.22
N LYS A 87 -1.33 12.19 12.95
CA LYS A 87 -0.42 11.74 11.88
C LYS A 87 1.01 12.26 12.03
N ARG A 88 1.22 13.30 12.85
CA ARG A 88 2.57 13.81 13.13
C ARG A 88 3.28 12.79 14.03
N PRO A 89 4.46 12.28 13.63
CA PRO A 89 5.12 11.20 14.36
C PRO A 89 5.51 11.56 15.80
N GLN A 90 5.68 12.86 16.09
CA GLN A 90 6.00 13.38 17.42
C GLN A 90 4.81 13.41 18.38
N LEU A 91 3.57 13.30 17.88
CA LEU A 91 2.38 13.42 18.70
C LEU A 91 1.80 12.05 19.05
N SER A 92 1.35 11.93 20.29
CA SER A 92 0.59 10.79 20.82
C SER A 92 -0.88 11.14 20.99
N TYR A 93 -1.70 10.12 21.22
CA TYR A 93 -3.13 10.31 21.52
C TYR A 93 -3.34 11.21 22.74
N ALA A 94 -2.50 11.06 23.77
CA ALA A 94 -2.55 11.87 24.99
C ALA A 94 -2.33 13.36 24.71
N ASP A 95 -1.40 13.70 23.81
CA ASP A 95 -1.13 15.09 23.43
C ASP A 95 -2.35 15.72 22.74
N VAL A 96 -2.98 14.99 21.82
CA VAL A 96 -4.15 15.47 21.08
C VAL A 96 -5.33 15.66 22.03
N VAL A 97 -5.56 14.72 22.95
CA VAL A 97 -6.62 14.83 23.96
C VAL A 97 -6.35 15.98 24.94
N GLN A 98 -5.09 16.22 25.31
CA GLN A 98 -4.69 17.39 26.11
C GLN A 98 -5.01 18.71 25.38
N MET A 99 -4.73 18.78 24.07
CA MET A 99 -5.09 19.94 23.24
C MET A 99 -6.61 20.17 23.17
N LEU A 100 -7.39 19.09 23.17
CA LEU A 100 -8.86 19.13 23.19
C LEU A 100 -9.45 19.42 24.58
N ARG A 101 -8.64 19.30 25.64
CA ARG A 101 -9.06 19.42 27.06
C ARG A 101 -10.12 18.40 27.45
N GLU A 102 -9.99 17.19 26.92
CA GLU A 102 -10.92 16.09 27.20
C GLU A 102 -10.21 14.96 27.94
N THR A 103 -10.98 14.01 28.48
CA THR A 103 -10.46 12.79 29.13
C THR A 103 -11.39 11.62 28.79
N PRO A 104 -11.27 11.06 27.57
CA PRO A 104 -12.11 9.95 27.15
C PRO A 104 -11.80 8.71 28.00
N ILE A 105 -12.84 7.97 28.40
CA ILE A 105 -12.71 6.73 29.15
C ILE A 105 -12.57 5.59 28.14
N LEU A 106 -11.35 5.34 27.69
CA LEU A 106 -10.98 4.27 26.77
C LEU A 106 -9.88 3.41 27.39
N SER A 107 -9.84 2.14 27.02
CA SER A 107 -8.72 1.27 27.42
C SER A 107 -7.46 1.58 26.61
N ASP A 108 -6.29 1.30 27.18
CA ASP A 108 -5.01 1.47 26.49
C ASP A 108 -4.97 0.71 25.16
N ALA A 109 -5.58 -0.48 25.10
CA ALA A 109 -5.67 -1.29 23.88
C ALA A 109 -6.50 -0.63 22.78
N VAL A 110 -7.49 0.19 23.13
CA VAL A 110 -8.25 1.00 22.15
C VAL A 110 -7.41 2.19 21.71
N ILE A 111 -6.82 2.92 22.66
CA ILE A 111 -5.99 4.10 22.40
C ILE A 111 -4.83 3.76 21.46
N GLU A 112 -4.12 2.66 21.74
CA GLU A 112 -3.02 2.18 20.91
C GLU A 112 -3.50 1.87 19.49
N GLN A 113 -4.61 1.16 19.33
CA GLN A 113 -5.13 0.84 17.99
C GLN A 113 -5.60 2.08 17.22
N VAL A 114 -6.21 3.07 17.89
CA VAL A 114 -6.59 4.35 17.27
C VAL A 114 -5.36 5.10 16.79
N GLU A 115 -4.33 5.23 17.64
CA GLU A 115 -3.10 5.94 17.29
C GLU A 115 -2.39 5.27 16.11
N ILE A 116 -2.24 3.96 16.16
CA ILE A 116 -1.64 3.17 15.08
C ILE A 116 -2.47 3.29 13.80
N HIS A 117 -3.81 3.19 13.89
CA HIS A 117 -4.67 3.31 12.72
C HIS A 117 -4.46 4.65 12.02
N LEU A 118 -4.59 5.76 12.74
CA LEU A 118 -4.49 7.11 12.19
C LEU A 118 -3.09 7.44 11.67
N LYS A 119 -2.03 6.96 12.34
CA LYS A 119 -0.64 7.18 11.87
C LYS A 119 -0.34 6.42 10.58
N TYR A 120 -0.87 5.20 10.43
CA TYR A 120 -0.51 4.32 9.33
C TYR A 120 -1.57 4.22 8.23
N GLU A 121 -2.77 4.81 8.38
CA GLU A 121 -3.86 4.71 7.39
C GLU A 121 -3.42 5.12 5.99
N GLY A 122 -2.60 6.16 5.85
CA GLY A 122 -2.15 6.66 4.54
C GLY A 122 -1.18 5.69 3.87
N TYR A 123 -0.30 5.08 4.65
CA TYR A 123 0.63 4.05 4.17
C TYR A 123 -0.12 2.79 3.77
N ILE A 124 -1.06 2.34 4.61
CA ILE A 124 -1.90 1.16 4.34
C ILE A 124 -2.75 1.40 3.09
N ARG A 125 -3.39 2.56 2.97
CA ARG A 125 -4.18 2.93 1.79
C ARG A 125 -3.31 2.90 0.53
N ARG A 126 -2.13 3.51 0.55
CA ARG A 126 -1.21 3.50 -0.58
C ARG A 126 -0.76 2.08 -0.95
N GLN A 127 -0.49 1.23 0.03
CA GLN A 127 -0.17 -0.19 -0.22
C GLN A 127 -1.35 -0.93 -0.86
N MET A 128 -2.57 -0.71 -0.36
CA MET A 128 -3.78 -1.33 -0.91
C MET A 128 -4.06 -0.85 -2.35
N GLU A 129 -3.88 0.43 -2.63
CA GLU A 129 -4.00 0.99 -4.00
C GLU A 129 -2.96 0.38 -4.95
N GLN A 130 -1.74 0.12 -4.48
CA GLN A 130 -0.71 -0.58 -5.28
C GLN A 130 -1.10 -2.03 -5.58
N VAL A 131 -1.62 -2.76 -4.59
CA VAL A 131 -2.09 -4.14 -4.76
C VAL A 131 -3.24 -4.20 -5.74
N ALA A 132 -4.27 -3.37 -5.54
CA ALA A 132 -5.43 -3.31 -6.43
C ALA A 132 -5.05 -2.95 -7.87
N ARG A 133 -4.07 -2.07 -8.06
CA ARG A 133 -3.55 -1.75 -9.39
C ARG A 133 -2.91 -2.98 -10.04
N VAL A 134 -2.09 -3.74 -9.32
CA VAL A 134 -1.46 -4.96 -9.87
C VAL A 134 -2.50 -6.01 -10.22
N GLU A 135 -3.55 -6.18 -9.41
CA GLU A 135 -4.67 -7.08 -9.70
C GLU A 135 -5.39 -6.74 -11.01
N GLN A 136 -5.51 -5.46 -11.36
CA GLN A 136 -6.07 -5.05 -12.67
C GLN A 136 -5.23 -5.52 -13.86
N TYR A 137 -3.95 -5.83 -13.66
CA TYR A 137 -3.04 -6.32 -14.71
C TYR A 137 -2.76 -7.82 -14.55
N GLU A 138 -3.58 -8.57 -13.79
CA GLU A 138 -3.35 -9.99 -13.57
C GLU A 138 -3.27 -10.79 -14.88
N ASP A 139 -4.12 -10.44 -15.86
CA ASP A 139 -4.18 -11.04 -17.20
C ASP A 139 -3.19 -10.41 -18.20
N MET A 140 -2.35 -9.46 -17.77
CA MET A 140 -1.37 -8.83 -18.66
C MET A 140 -0.40 -9.90 -19.18
N PRO A 141 -0.32 -10.10 -20.52
CA PRO A 141 0.55 -11.11 -21.08
C PRO A 141 2.00 -10.66 -20.98
N LEU A 142 2.86 -11.60 -20.58
CA LEU A 142 4.30 -11.46 -20.57
C LEU A 142 4.87 -12.19 -21.79
N PRO A 143 5.88 -11.64 -22.48
CA PRO A 143 6.58 -12.37 -23.53
C PRO A 143 7.15 -13.68 -22.99
N THR A 144 6.99 -14.75 -23.75
CA THR A 144 7.53 -16.06 -23.39
C THR A 144 8.13 -16.69 -24.65
N PRO A 145 9.45 -16.96 -24.71
CA PRO A 145 10.45 -16.74 -23.65
C PRO A 145 10.84 -15.27 -23.47
N PHE A 146 11.27 -14.91 -22.26
CA PHE A 146 11.84 -13.59 -21.93
C PHE A 146 13.06 -13.72 -21.01
N ASP A 147 14.04 -12.83 -21.21
CA ASP A 147 15.21 -12.71 -20.36
C ASP A 147 14.95 -11.69 -19.23
N TYR A 148 14.78 -12.18 -17.99
CA TYR A 148 14.48 -11.36 -16.82
C TYR A 148 15.72 -10.73 -16.16
N TRP A 149 16.94 -11.12 -16.56
CA TRP A 149 18.19 -10.60 -15.98
C TRP A 149 18.41 -9.08 -16.15
N PRO A 150 18.03 -8.47 -17.28
CA PRO A 150 18.18 -7.03 -17.49
C PRO A 150 17.23 -6.17 -16.66
N ILE A 151 16.18 -6.75 -16.05
CA ILE A 151 15.18 -5.95 -15.32
C ILE A 151 15.78 -5.39 -14.01
N PRO A 152 15.89 -4.06 -13.87
CA PRO A 152 16.44 -3.44 -12.66
C PRO A 152 15.47 -3.61 -11.47
N GLY A 153 16.03 -3.79 -10.27
CA GLY A 153 15.25 -3.87 -9.03
C GLY A 153 14.74 -5.27 -8.66
N LEU A 154 14.86 -6.27 -9.55
CA LEU A 154 14.61 -7.67 -9.19
C LEU A 154 15.83 -8.27 -8.48
N SER A 155 15.59 -9.03 -7.40
CA SER A 155 16.64 -9.79 -6.72
C SER A 155 17.12 -10.96 -7.59
N HIS A 156 18.31 -11.47 -7.29
CA HIS A 156 18.89 -12.63 -7.97
C HIS A 156 17.95 -13.86 -7.90
N GLU A 157 17.44 -14.15 -6.71
CA GLU A 157 16.49 -15.26 -6.49
C GLU A 157 15.22 -15.13 -7.32
N ILE A 158 14.68 -13.91 -7.45
CA ILE A 158 13.47 -13.66 -8.23
C ILE A 158 13.76 -13.81 -9.73
N ARG A 159 14.90 -13.28 -10.21
CA ARG A 159 15.33 -13.43 -11.61
C ARG A 159 15.50 -14.89 -11.99
N GLU A 160 16.14 -15.69 -11.15
CA GLU A 160 16.30 -17.13 -11.36
C GLU A 160 14.94 -17.83 -11.49
N LYS A 161 14.02 -17.58 -10.55
CA LYS A 161 12.68 -18.20 -10.56
C LYS A 161 11.87 -17.83 -11.78
N LEU A 162 11.84 -16.54 -12.16
CA LEU A 162 11.12 -16.07 -13.35
C LEU A 162 11.73 -16.63 -14.64
N THR A 163 13.06 -16.71 -14.71
CA THR A 163 13.77 -17.27 -15.87
C THR A 163 13.50 -18.76 -16.02
N GLN A 164 13.42 -19.51 -14.91
CA GLN A 164 13.13 -20.94 -14.93
C GLN A 164 11.67 -21.24 -15.27
N LEU A 165 10.72 -20.50 -14.69
CA LEU A 165 9.29 -20.78 -14.80
C LEU A 165 8.62 -20.12 -15.99
N GLN A 166 9.21 -19.06 -16.55
CA GLN A 166 8.73 -18.36 -17.76
C GLN A 166 7.21 -18.09 -17.71
N PRO A 167 6.72 -17.28 -16.74
CA PRO A 167 5.29 -17.04 -16.60
C PRO A 167 4.72 -16.35 -17.85
N ALA A 168 3.54 -16.77 -18.28
CA ALA A 168 2.83 -16.22 -19.44
C ALA A 168 2.05 -14.95 -19.11
N THR A 169 1.72 -14.73 -17.83
CA THR A 169 1.02 -13.53 -17.36
C THR A 169 1.64 -12.95 -16.10
N LEU A 170 1.37 -11.67 -15.85
CA LEU A 170 1.80 -10.99 -14.63
C LEU A 170 1.22 -11.66 -13.37
N GLY A 171 -0.04 -12.09 -13.43
CA GLY A 171 -0.68 -12.85 -12.35
C GLY A 171 0.03 -14.18 -12.06
N GLN A 172 0.41 -14.92 -13.09
CA GLN A 172 1.18 -16.15 -12.92
C GLN A 172 2.53 -15.87 -12.24
N ALA A 173 3.23 -14.80 -12.65
CA ALA A 173 4.48 -14.39 -12.02
C ALA A 173 4.31 -14.11 -10.53
N GLY A 174 3.21 -13.44 -10.13
CA GLY A 174 2.92 -13.11 -8.73
C GLY A 174 2.60 -14.31 -7.84
N ARG A 175 2.15 -15.44 -8.40
CA ARG A 175 1.87 -16.68 -7.63
C ARG A 175 3.10 -17.56 -7.44
N ILE A 176 4.23 -17.22 -8.05
CA ILE A 176 5.49 -17.96 -7.88
C ILE A 176 5.99 -17.76 -6.44
N ALA A 177 6.27 -18.87 -5.75
CA ALA A 177 6.72 -18.84 -4.37
C ALA A 177 8.00 -17.99 -4.20
N GLY A 178 7.90 -16.93 -3.39
CA GLY A 178 9.00 -16.00 -3.13
C GLY A 178 9.14 -14.86 -4.14
N VAL A 179 8.27 -14.78 -5.15
CA VAL A 179 8.07 -13.52 -5.90
C VAL A 179 7.19 -12.61 -5.05
N THR A 180 7.64 -11.38 -4.85
CA THR A 180 6.97 -10.45 -3.96
C THR A 180 6.09 -9.45 -4.72
N PRO A 181 5.05 -8.86 -4.10
CA PRO A 181 4.25 -7.79 -4.72
C PRO A 181 5.10 -6.66 -5.31
N ALA A 182 6.19 -6.26 -4.65
CA ALA A 182 7.13 -5.28 -5.18
C ALA A 182 7.77 -5.73 -6.51
N ALA A 183 8.15 -7.01 -6.64
CA ALA A 183 8.68 -7.54 -7.88
C ALA A 183 7.62 -7.58 -9.00
N VAL A 184 6.38 -7.94 -8.68
CA VAL A 184 5.27 -7.90 -9.65
C VAL A 184 5.03 -6.47 -10.13
N ALA A 185 5.07 -5.48 -9.24
CA ALA A 185 4.97 -4.06 -9.62
C ALA A 185 6.12 -3.61 -10.53
N ILE A 186 7.35 -4.09 -10.30
CA ILE A 186 8.50 -3.83 -11.18
C ILE A 186 8.24 -4.41 -12.58
N LEU A 187 7.77 -5.66 -12.68
CA LEU A 187 7.43 -6.30 -13.96
C LEU A 187 6.33 -5.52 -14.69
N MET A 188 5.25 -5.14 -13.99
CA MET A 188 4.16 -4.34 -14.54
C MET A 188 4.68 -3.05 -15.18
N VAL A 189 5.47 -2.26 -14.42
CA VAL A 189 6.03 -0.98 -14.91
C VAL A 189 6.98 -1.20 -16.09
N TYR A 190 7.83 -2.22 -16.01
CA TYR A 190 8.77 -2.56 -17.08
C TYR A 190 8.03 -2.86 -18.39
N PHE A 191 7.10 -3.81 -18.37
CA PHE A 191 6.40 -4.22 -19.59
C PHE A 191 5.41 -3.16 -20.09
N GLN A 192 4.83 -2.34 -19.22
CA GLN A 192 3.96 -1.24 -19.65
C GLN A 192 4.74 -0.16 -20.41
N LYS A 193 5.95 0.20 -19.95
CA LYS A 193 6.83 1.12 -20.70
C LYS A 193 7.22 0.55 -22.06
N HIS A 194 7.57 -0.73 -22.13
CA HIS A 194 7.99 -1.36 -23.38
C HIS A 194 6.85 -1.61 -24.38
N ARG A 195 5.59 -1.75 -23.92
CA ARG A 195 4.42 -1.80 -24.81
C ARG A 195 4.16 -0.46 -25.49
N ILE A 196 4.23 0.64 -24.74
CA ILE A 196 4.00 1.99 -25.26
C ILE A 196 5.01 2.35 -26.36
N HIS A 197 6.29 1.97 -26.20
CA HIS A 197 7.30 2.22 -27.23
C HIS A 197 7.07 1.39 -28.51
N ARG A 198 6.62 0.13 -28.40
CA ARG A 198 6.29 -0.68 -29.59
C ARG A 198 5.12 -0.12 -30.39
N GLU A 199 4.10 0.42 -29.74
CA GLU A 199 2.95 1.02 -30.41
C GLU A 199 3.33 2.34 -31.11
N GLN A 200 4.22 3.14 -30.52
CA GLN A 200 4.72 4.38 -31.13
C GLN A 200 5.63 4.12 -32.34
N ASP A 201 6.53 3.14 -32.27
CA ASP A 201 7.41 2.79 -33.39
C ASP A 201 6.65 2.18 -34.59
N SER A 202 5.52 1.51 -34.34
CA SER A 202 4.67 0.94 -35.39
C SER A 202 3.82 1.96 -36.16
N SER A 203 3.82 3.23 -35.73
CA SER A 203 3.02 4.31 -36.33
C SER A 203 3.79 5.25 -37.27
N SER A 204 5.05 4.94 -37.57
CA SER A 204 5.87 5.69 -38.54
C SER A 204 5.73 5.09 -39.95
N PRO A 205 5.32 5.85 -40.99
CA PRO A 205 5.11 5.28 -42.32
C PRO A 205 6.46 4.91 -42.95
N ALA A 206 6.58 3.67 -43.41
CA ALA A 206 7.77 3.15 -44.08
C ALA A 206 8.11 3.98 -45.34
N PRO A 207 9.39 4.26 -45.63
CA PRO A 207 9.77 4.96 -46.85
C PRO A 207 9.50 4.05 -48.05
N SER A 208 8.64 4.50 -48.96
CA SER A 208 8.33 3.84 -50.22
C SER A 208 9.60 3.68 -51.06
N GLY A 209 10.08 2.45 -51.19
CA GLY A 209 11.17 2.10 -52.09
C GLY A 209 10.78 2.30 -53.56
N GLN A 210 11.56 3.09 -54.29
CA GLN A 210 11.51 3.16 -55.76
C GLN A 210 12.10 1.87 -56.35
N PRO A 211 11.48 1.25 -57.37
CA PRO A 211 12.08 0.14 -58.07
C PRO A 211 13.08 0.65 -59.12
N ALA A 212 14.21 -0.05 -59.20
CA ALA A 212 15.22 0.11 -60.23
C ALA A 212 14.64 -0.20 -61.62
N SER A 213 14.81 0.72 -62.56
CA SER A 213 14.56 0.50 -63.98
C SER A 213 15.86 0.70 -64.77
N GLY A 214 16.34 -0.38 -65.38
CA GLY A 214 17.11 -0.36 -66.61
C GLY A 214 16.80 -1.65 -67.38
N PRO A 215 17.33 -1.86 -68.59
CA PRO A 215 17.78 -0.91 -69.62
C PRO A 215 17.05 -1.16 -70.97
N VAL A 216 17.04 -0.22 -71.92
CA VAL A 216 16.74 -0.53 -73.34
C VAL A 216 17.59 0.32 -74.29
N SER A 217 18.27 -0.38 -75.19
CA SER A 217 19.07 0.08 -76.33
C SER A 217 18.27 0.78 -77.44
N GLY A 218 18.96 1.57 -78.27
CA GLY A 218 18.76 1.50 -79.72
C GLY A 218 18.51 2.83 -80.45
N LEU A 219 19.49 3.16 -81.32
CA LEU A 219 19.51 4.06 -82.48
C LEU A 219 19.51 5.58 -82.23
#